data_AF-A0A194QNG2-F1
#
_entry.id   AF-A0A194QNG2-F1
#
_cell.length_a   1.000
_cell.length_b   1.000
_cell.length_c   1.000
_cell.angle_alpha   90.00
_cell.angle_beta   90.00
_cell.angle_gamma   90.00
#
_symmetry.space_group_name_H-M   'P 1'
#
loop_
_entity.id
_entity.type
_entity.pdbx_description
1 polymer ?
#
loop_
_entity_poly.entity_id
_entity_poly.type
_entity_poly.pdbx_seq_one_letter_code
_entity_poly.pdbx_strand_id
1 'polypeptide(L)'
;MSYVPAGVCGGCTGCSACGVGSPAASPAAARCTRAPAPQRRDFEAKLRAFYRKLDYHTKRFILQYKLIHALHELHIRREHLLEDAFRRIMSCGKKELQKGKLCVLWDGEEGLDYGGPSREFFFLLSRELFNPYYGLFEYSANDTYTVHVSPMSAFVDNHQEWLVNSFYA
;
A
#
# COMPACT_ATOMS: atom_id res chain seq x y z
N MET A 1 -35.59 -33.32 33.80
CA MET A 1 -35.47 -34.19 34.98
C MET A 1 -34.23 -35.06 34.72
N SER A 2 -33.13 -35.07 35.45
CA SER A 2 -32.79 -34.62 36.80
C SER A 2 -31.24 -34.65 36.92
N TYR A 3 -30.75 -34.08 38.01
CA TYR A 3 -29.37 -33.78 38.37
C TYR A 3 -28.57 -35.00 38.94
N VAL A 4 -27.25 -35.03 38.65
CA VAL A 4 -25.98 -35.49 39.33
C VAL A 4 -26.04 -36.53 40.50
N PRO A 5 -24.98 -37.35 40.77
CA PRO A 5 -23.89 -36.90 41.65
C PRO A 5 -22.46 -37.33 41.26
N ALA A 6 -21.50 -36.57 41.80
CA ALA A 6 -20.06 -36.79 41.77
C ALA A 6 -19.60 -37.80 42.84
N GLY A 7 -18.50 -38.50 42.57
CA GLY A 7 -17.87 -39.45 43.49
C GLY A 7 -16.34 -39.40 43.49
N VAL A 8 -15.79 -38.85 44.58
CA VAL A 8 -14.63 -39.32 45.36
C VAL A 8 -13.27 -39.57 44.67
N CYS A 9 -12.30 -38.71 44.99
CA CYS A 9 -10.96 -39.11 45.45
C CYS A 9 -10.52 -38.06 46.51
N GLY A 10 -9.94 -38.35 47.67
CA GLY A 10 -9.32 -39.57 48.17
C GLY A 10 -7.87 -39.26 48.56
N GLY A 11 -7.66 -38.69 49.75
CA GLY A 11 -6.38 -38.77 50.48
C GLY A 11 -5.58 -37.47 50.64
N CYS A 12 -5.75 -36.81 51.79
CA CYS A 12 -4.78 -35.87 52.36
C CYS A 12 -4.18 -36.52 53.62
N THR A 13 -2.85 -36.57 53.74
CA THR A 13 -2.15 -36.87 55.00
C THR A 13 -1.04 -35.84 55.20
N GLY A 14 -1.05 -35.13 56.34
CA GLY A 14 0.11 -34.34 56.79
C GLY A 14 -0.17 -33.00 57.50
N CYS A 15 -0.69 -33.07 58.73
CA CYS A 15 -0.56 -32.18 59.90
C CYS A 15 -0.24 -30.66 59.80
N SER A 16 -1.24 -29.88 60.21
CA SER A 16 -1.30 -28.96 61.37
C SER A 16 -0.32 -27.78 61.59
N ALA A 17 -0.98 -26.62 61.72
CA ALA A 17 -0.76 -25.50 62.65
C ALA A 17 0.30 -24.44 62.32
N CYS A 18 -0.14 -23.21 61.99
CA CYS A 18 -0.15 -22.02 62.87
C CYS A 18 -0.58 -20.78 62.07
N GLY A 19 -1.31 -19.86 62.72
CA GLY A 19 -1.91 -18.69 62.08
C GLY A 19 -0.97 -17.49 61.94
N VAL A 20 -1.62 -16.38 61.57
CA VAL A 20 -1.19 -14.98 61.58
C VAL A 20 -0.61 -14.43 60.27
N GLY A 21 -1.32 -13.45 59.71
CA GLY A 21 -0.75 -12.35 58.93
C GLY A 21 -1.12 -12.36 57.45
N SER A 22 -2.11 -11.55 57.06
CA SER A 22 -2.16 -11.00 55.71
C SER A 22 -0.94 -10.10 55.48
N PRO A 23 -0.28 -10.15 54.32
CA PRO A 23 0.41 -8.98 53.83
C PRO A 23 0.02 -8.63 52.40
N ALA A 24 -0.28 -7.33 52.26
CA ALA A 24 0.14 -6.45 51.18
C ALA A 24 -0.32 -6.74 49.74
N ALA A 25 -1.00 -5.74 49.20
CA ALA A 25 -1.36 -5.54 47.81
C ALA A 25 -0.26 -5.95 46.83
N SER A 26 -0.63 -6.76 45.83
CA SER A 26 0.20 -6.98 44.64
C SER A 26 0.42 -5.64 43.92
N PRO A 27 1.67 -5.28 43.56
CA PRO A 27 1.93 -4.05 42.86
C PRO A 27 1.31 -4.10 41.48
N ALA A 28 0.67 -3.00 41.08
CA ALA A 28 0.15 -2.79 39.73
C ALA A 28 1.25 -3.16 38.72
N ALA A 29 1.01 -4.22 37.94
CA ALA A 29 1.85 -4.56 36.81
C ALA A 29 1.90 -3.34 35.89
N ALA A 30 3.04 -2.65 35.92
CA ALA A 30 3.35 -1.59 35.00
C ALA A 30 3.12 -2.14 33.59
N ARG A 31 2.16 -1.55 32.87
CA ARG A 31 2.00 -1.78 31.44
C ARG A 31 3.35 -1.46 30.82
N CYS A 32 4.10 -2.50 30.46
CA CYS A 32 5.32 -2.37 29.69
C CYS A 32 4.89 -1.77 28.35
N THR A 33 5.07 -0.45 28.19
CA THR A 33 4.92 0.22 26.91
C THR A 33 6.05 -0.31 26.05
N ARG A 34 5.75 -1.36 25.27
CA ARG A 34 6.68 -1.93 24.30
C ARG A 34 7.20 -0.78 23.44
N ALA A 35 8.46 -0.40 23.62
CA ALA A 35 9.09 0.63 22.82
C ALA A 35 8.93 0.23 21.34
N PRO A 36 8.43 1.13 20.47
CA PRO A 36 8.26 0.79 19.07
C PRO A 36 9.61 0.39 18.47
N ALA A 37 9.59 -0.67 17.63
CA ALA A 37 10.80 -1.26 17.07
C ALA A 37 11.71 -0.21 16.42
N PRO A 38 13.05 -0.29 16.60
CA PRO A 38 14.01 0.71 16.11
C PRO A 38 13.82 1.05 14.62
N GLN A 39 13.53 0.04 13.78
CA GLN A 39 13.35 0.23 12.33
C GLN A 39 12.17 1.15 11.97
N ARG A 40 11.13 1.25 12.81
CA ARG A 40 9.94 2.04 12.49
C ARG A 40 10.22 3.55 12.50
N ARG A 41 11.06 4.01 13.44
CA ARG A 41 11.49 5.43 13.50
C ARG A 41 12.35 5.81 12.29
N ASP A 42 13.17 4.89 11.81
CA ASP A 42 14.00 5.12 10.62
C ASP A 42 13.17 5.19 9.34
N PHE A 43 12.12 4.36 9.20
CA PHE A 43 11.26 4.40 8.02
C PHE A 43 10.50 5.73 7.91
N GLU A 44 9.84 6.18 8.99
CA GLU A 44 9.09 7.43 8.97
C GLU A 44 10.00 8.66 8.75
N ALA A 45 11.23 8.63 9.28
CA ALA A 45 12.22 9.67 9.02
C ALA A 45 12.67 9.67 7.54
N LYS A 46 12.97 8.49 6.98
CA LYS A 46 13.33 8.34 5.56
C LYS A 46 12.18 8.77 4.64
N LEU A 47 10.95 8.40 4.97
CA LEU A 47 9.74 8.76 4.22
C LEU A 47 9.54 10.28 4.21
N ARG A 48 9.69 10.95 5.35
CA ARG A 48 9.61 12.42 5.43
C ARG A 48 10.72 13.10 4.64
N ALA A 49 11.95 12.60 4.72
CA ALA A 49 13.08 13.13 3.96
C ALA A 49 12.86 12.98 2.45
N PHE A 50 12.32 11.83 2.03
CA PHE A 50 11.96 11.56 0.65
C PHE A 50 10.90 12.54 0.13
N TYR A 51 9.77 12.68 0.83
CA TYR A 51 8.71 13.62 0.44
C TYR A 51 9.21 15.07 0.41
N ARG A 52 10.03 15.49 1.38
CA ARG A 52 10.67 16.83 1.35
C ARG A 52 11.52 17.04 0.11
N LYS A 53 12.29 16.03 -0.29
CA LYS A 53 13.14 16.09 -1.49
C LYS A 53 12.32 16.19 -2.77
N LEU A 54 11.22 15.44 -2.87
CA LEU A 54 10.26 15.55 -3.97
C LEU A 54 9.66 16.96 -4.04
N ASP A 55 9.13 17.44 -2.92
CA ASP A 55 8.50 18.76 -2.81
C ASP A 55 9.43 19.90 -3.22
N TYR A 56 10.69 19.84 -2.77
CA TYR A 56 11.70 20.82 -3.11
C TYR A 56 11.96 20.85 -4.62
N HIS A 57 12.11 19.68 -5.24
CA HIS A 57 12.39 19.57 -6.66
C HIS A 57 11.19 20.00 -7.52
N THR A 58 9.98 19.65 -7.10
CA THR A 58 8.72 20.07 -7.74
C THR A 58 8.53 21.58 -7.66
N LYS A 59 8.67 22.18 -6.48
CA LYS A 59 8.57 23.64 -6.29
C LYS A 59 9.61 24.39 -7.13
N ARG A 60 10.87 23.92 -7.12
CA ARG A 60 11.94 24.51 -7.94
C ARG A 60 11.61 24.46 -9.42
N PHE A 61 11.04 23.36 -9.91
CA PHE A 61 10.62 23.25 -11.30
C PHE A 61 9.48 24.22 -11.64
N ILE A 62 8.41 24.25 -10.85
CA ILE A 62 7.28 25.17 -11.06
C ILE A 62 7.76 26.62 -11.11
N LEU A 63 8.64 27.02 -10.17
CA LEU A 63 9.21 28.36 -10.11
C LEU A 63 10.13 28.68 -11.30
N GLN A 64 10.97 27.74 -11.70
CA GLN A 64 11.93 27.93 -12.80
C GLN A 64 11.24 28.08 -14.17
N TYR A 65 10.17 27.32 -14.41
CA TYR A 65 9.47 27.30 -15.69
C TYR A 65 8.22 28.19 -15.72
N LYS A 66 7.95 28.97 -14.65
CA LYS A 66 6.71 29.75 -14.47
C LYS A 66 5.45 28.95 -14.81
N LEU A 67 5.48 27.65 -14.52
CA LEU A 67 4.46 26.71 -14.93
C LEU A 67 3.39 26.68 -13.84
N ILE A 68 2.56 27.73 -13.83
CA ILE A 68 1.50 27.97 -12.82
C ILE A 68 0.50 26.79 -12.79
N HIS A 69 0.45 25.98 -13.85
CA HIS A 69 -0.47 24.85 -14.01
C HIS A 69 0.23 23.61 -14.62
N ALA A 70 1.21 23.02 -13.92
CA ALA A 70 1.70 21.69 -14.28
C ALA A 70 0.67 20.60 -13.89
N LEU A 71 -0.61 20.81 -14.20
CA LEU A 71 -1.68 19.86 -13.99
C LEU A 71 -1.82 19.04 -15.27
N HIS A 72 -1.55 17.74 -15.19
CA HIS A 72 -1.75 16.83 -16.30
C HIS A 72 -3.10 16.14 -16.13
N GLU A 73 -4.06 16.59 -16.92
CA GLU A 73 -5.41 16.03 -16.95
C GLU A 73 -5.44 14.75 -17.79
N LEU A 74 -5.73 13.65 -17.09
CA LEU A 74 -5.98 12.34 -17.67
C LEU A 74 -7.49 12.12 -17.75
N HIS A 75 -8.05 12.33 -18.93
CA HIS A 75 -9.42 11.90 -19.24
C HIS A 75 -9.40 10.41 -19.56
N ILE A 76 -10.12 9.64 -18.74
CA ILE A 76 -10.12 8.19 -18.81
C ILE A 76 -11.56 7.68 -18.84
N ARG A 77 -11.86 6.80 -19.78
CA ARG A 77 -13.10 6.03 -19.80
C ARG A 77 -12.94 4.77 -18.97
N ARG A 78 -13.94 4.42 -18.16
CA ARG A 78 -13.85 3.23 -17.28
C ARG A 78 -13.70 1.94 -18.07
N GLU A 79 -14.40 1.84 -19.19
CA GLU A 79 -14.41 0.65 -20.04
C GLU A 79 -13.16 0.53 -20.94
N HIS A 80 -12.38 1.61 -21.09
CA HIS A 80 -11.11 1.63 -21.83
C HIS A 80 -9.93 2.06 -20.93
N LEU A 81 -9.99 1.72 -19.64
CA LEU A 81 -9.05 2.19 -18.61
C LEU A 81 -7.58 2.05 -19.01
N LEU A 82 -7.19 0.83 -19.42
CA LEU A 82 -5.80 0.47 -19.66
C LEU A 82 -5.25 1.17 -20.91
N GLU A 83 -6.05 1.17 -21.99
CA GLU A 83 -5.70 1.81 -23.25
C GLU A 83 -5.60 3.33 -23.12
N ASP A 84 -6.58 3.98 -22.48
CA ASP A 84 -6.58 5.43 -22.28
C ASP A 84 -5.45 5.86 -21.33
N ALA A 85 -5.22 5.10 -20.25
CA ALA A 85 -4.10 5.36 -19.33
C ALA A 85 -2.76 5.27 -20.06
N PHE A 86 -2.56 4.19 -20.83
CA PHE A 86 -1.34 3.98 -21.58
C PHE A 86 -1.10 5.10 -22.59
N ARG A 87 -2.07 5.35 -23.48
CA ARG A 87 -1.97 6.39 -24.51
C ARG A 87 -1.66 7.76 -23.91
N ARG A 88 -2.31 8.12 -22.79
CA ARG A 88 -2.14 9.43 -22.18
C ARG A 88 -0.81 9.56 -21.43
N ILE A 89 -0.42 8.56 -20.64
CA ILE A 89 0.85 8.57 -19.90
C ILE A 89 2.04 8.56 -20.87
N MET A 90 1.99 7.73 -21.92
CA MET A 90 3.06 7.62 -22.91
C MET A 90 3.19 8.88 -23.79
N SER A 91 2.11 9.64 -23.96
CA SER A 91 2.15 10.95 -24.65
C SER A 91 2.77 12.08 -23.81
N CYS A 92 2.92 11.88 -22.49
CA CYS A 92 3.45 12.90 -21.59
C CYS A 92 4.99 12.86 -21.54
N GLY A 93 5.63 14.04 -21.53
CA GLY A 93 7.08 14.12 -21.35
C GLY A 93 7.50 13.69 -19.94
N LYS A 94 8.61 12.92 -19.82
CA LYS A 94 9.16 12.44 -18.53
C LYS A 94 9.28 13.53 -17.46
N LYS A 95 9.79 14.71 -17.83
CA LYS A 95 9.98 15.84 -16.90
C LYS A 95 8.66 16.38 -16.38
N GLU A 96 7.61 16.32 -17.18
CA GLU A 96 6.28 16.74 -16.81
C GLU A 96 5.62 15.70 -15.90
N LEU A 97 5.69 14.41 -16.26
CA LEU A 97 5.13 13.34 -15.44
C LEU A 97 5.77 13.26 -14.04
N GLN A 98 7.08 13.51 -13.95
CA GLN A 98 7.81 13.46 -12.67
C GLN A 98 7.57 14.66 -11.75
N LYS A 99 7.17 15.80 -12.30
CA LYS A 99 7.17 17.09 -11.57
C LYS A 99 5.81 17.79 -11.58
N GLY A 100 4.94 17.42 -12.50
CA GLY A 100 3.55 17.84 -12.56
C GLY A 100 2.69 17.07 -11.56
N LYS A 101 1.50 17.60 -11.32
CA LYS A 101 0.44 16.92 -10.56
C LYS A 101 -0.49 16.26 -11.57
N LEU A 102 -0.68 14.96 -11.42
CA LEU A 102 -1.64 14.20 -12.21
C LEU A 102 -3.06 14.46 -11.68
N CYS A 103 -3.97 14.83 -12.56
CA CYS A 103 -5.39 14.99 -12.25
C CYS A 103 -6.16 13.97 -13.10
N VAL A 104 -6.77 12.97 -12.46
CA VAL A 104 -7.59 11.98 -13.17
C VAL A 104 -9.04 12.45 -13.22
N LEU A 105 -9.60 12.42 -14.42
CA LEU A 105 -10.98 12.77 -14.73
C LEU A 105 -11.63 11.57 -15.40
N TRP A 106 -12.69 11.05 -14.78
CA TRP A 106 -13.50 9.99 -15.36
C TRP A 106 -14.50 10.61 -16.34
N ASP A 107 -14.53 10.10 -17.56
CA ASP A 107 -15.46 10.59 -18.58
C ASP A 107 -16.91 10.33 -18.15
N GLY A 108 -17.73 11.39 -18.18
CA GLY A 108 -19.14 11.32 -17.78
C GLY A 108 -19.39 11.38 -16.26
N GLU A 109 -18.35 11.55 -15.43
CA GLU A 109 -18.49 11.69 -13.98
C GLU A 109 -18.00 13.07 -13.51
N GLU A 110 -18.80 13.76 -12.69
CA GLU A 110 -18.36 14.99 -12.04
C GLU A 110 -17.44 14.65 -10.87
N GLY A 111 -16.13 14.81 -11.08
CA GLY A 111 -15.12 14.65 -10.04
C GLY A 111 -15.18 15.78 -9.02
N LEU A 112 -15.82 15.57 -7.88
CA LEU A 112 -15.91 16.56 -6.80
C LEU A 112 -14.58 16.75 -6.05
N ASP A 113 -13.74 15.71 -6.00
CA ASP A 113 -12.52 15.66 -5.20
C ASP A 113 -11.31 15.21 -6.02
N TYR A 114 -10.23 15.98 -6.07
CA TYR A 114 -9.01 15.61 -6.83
C TYR A 114 -8.30 14.34 -6.33
N GLY A 115 -8.53 13.93 -5.07
CA GLY A 115 -7.85 12.80 -4.43
C GLY A 115 -8.56 11.45 -4.57
N GLY A 116 -9.88 11.44 -4.77
CA GLY A 116 -10.69 10.23 -4.89
C GLY A 116 -10.44 9.50 -6.22
N PRO A 117 -10.69 10.14 -7.38
CA PRO A 117 -10.51 9.59 -8.71
C PRO A 117 -9.06 9.13 -8.94
N SER A 118 -8.07 9.90 -8.49
CA SER A 118 -6.66 9.53 -8.62
C SER A 118 -6.33 8.23 -7.86
N ARG A 119 -6.88 8.06 -6.64
CA ARG A 119 -6.66 6.83 -5.85
C ARG A 119 -7.35 5.63 -6.49
N GLU A 120 -8.59 5.82 -6.94
CA GLU A 120 -9.35 4.80 -7.64
C GLU A 120 -8.65 4.38 -8.94
N PHE A 121 -8.19 5.34 -9.72
CA PHE A 121 -7.46 5.12 -10.96
C PHE A 121 -6.24 4.23 -10.75
N PHE A 122 -5.36 4.55 -9.81
CA PHE A 122 -4.19 3.70 -9.56
C PHE A 122 -4.56 2.31 -9.06
N PHE A 123 -5.64 2.20 -8.28
CA PHE A 123 -6.15 0.91 -7.82
C PHE A 123 -6.62 0.06 -9.01
N LEU A 124 -7.50 0.59 -9.87
CA LEU A 124 -8.02 -0.12 -11.02
C LEU A 124 -6.91 -0.42 -12.04
N LEU A 125 -6.05 0.56 -12.33
CA LEU A 125 -4.93 0.41 -13.25
C LEU A 125 -3.98 -0.69 -12.79
N SER A 126 -3.67 -0.75 -11.49
CA SER A 126 -2.79 -1.79 -10.95
C SER A 126 -3.38 -3.20 -11.12
N ARG A 127 -4.70 -3.35 -10.95
CA ARG A 127 -5.38 -4.64 -11.16
C ARG A 127 -5.33 -5.09 -12.61
N GLU A 128 -5.53 -4.13 -13.52
CA GLU A 128 -5.55 -4.40 -14.95
C GLU A 128 -4.14 -4.68 -15.48
N LEU A 129 -3.12 -3.92 -15.03
CA LEU A 129 -1.71 -4.13 -15.39
C LEU A 129 -1.16 -5.48 -14.93
N PHE A 130 -1.48 -5.88 -13.69
CA PHE A 130 -1.01 -7.13 -13.11
C PHE A 130 -1.95 -8.31 -13.38
N ASN A 131 -2.89 -8.16 -14.32
CA ASN A 131 -3.74 -9.25 -14.72
C ASN A 131 -2.92 -10.27 -15.55
N PRO A 132 -2.78 -11.52 -15.10
CA PRO A 132 -1.96 -12.52 -15.78
C PRO A 132 -2.50 -12.88 -17.18
N TYR A 133 -3.78 -12.60 -17.46
CA TYR A 133 -4.37 -12.83 -18.79
C TYR A 133 -3.73 -11.96 -19.89
N TYR A 134 -3.13 -10.81 -19.55
CA TYR A 134 -2.41 -9.98 -20.53
C TYR A 134 -0.99 -10.49 -20.84
N GLY A 135 -0.50 -11.51 -20.14
CA GLY A 135 0.82 -12.12 -20.39
C GLY A 135 2.03 -11.24 -20.05
N LEU A 136 1.82 -10.05 -19.45
CA LEU A 136 2.90 -9.16 -19.02
C LEU A 136 3.54 -9.62 -17.70
N PHE A 137 2.70 -10.05 -16.76
CA PHE A 137 3.11 -10.50 -15.44
C PHE A 137 2.49 -11.86 -15.13
N GLU A 138 3.18 -12.65 -14.33
CA GLU A 138 2.68 -13.94 -13.83
C GLU A 138 2.98 -14.08 -12.33
N TYR A 139 2.22 -14.93 -11.64
CA TYR A 139 2.43 -15.19 -10.22
C TYR A 139 3.75 -15.94 -10.00
N SER A 140 4.53 -15.51 -9.01
CA SER A 140 5.83 -16.14 -8.71
C SER A 140 5.68 -17.55 -8.14
N ALA A 141 4.56 -17.85 -7.51
CA ALA A 141 4.22 -19.17 -6.98
C ALA A 141 2.70 -19.32 -6.79
N ASN A 142 2.22 -20.56 -6.70
CA ASN A 142 0.78 -20.86 -6.62
C ASN A 142 0.10 -20.28 -5.36
N ASP A 143 0.84 -20.17 -4.25
CA ASP A 143 0.32 -19.71 -2.95
C ASP A 143 0.81 -18.30 -2.59
N THR A 144 1.43 -17.58 -3.53
CA THR A 144 2.01 -16.26 -3.29
C THR A 144 1.50 -15.25 -4.31
N TYR A 145 0.88 -14.16 -3.84
CA TYR A 145 0.36 -13.09 -4.69
C TYR A 145 1.43 -12.08 -5.15
N THR A 146 2.71 -12.47 -5.11
CA THR A 146 3.79 -11.68 -5.71
C THR A 146 3.81 -11.97 -7.21
N VAL A 147 4.07 -10.94 -8.01
CA VAL A 147 4.15 -11.05 -9.47
C VAL A 147 5.56 -10.73 -9.96
N HIS A 148 5.98 -11.40 -11.03
CA HIS A 148 7.18 -11.06 -11.78
C HIS A 148 6.86 -10.89 -13.27
N VAL A 149 7.78 -10.30 -14.03
CA VAL A 149 7.63 -10.15 -15.47
C VAL A 149 7.61 -11.54 -16.11
N SER A 150 6.56 -11.85 -16.87
CA SER A 150 6.46 -13.15 -17.52
C SER A 150 7.51 -13.28 -18.62
N PRO A 151 8.21 -14.44 -18.74
CA PRO A 151 9.08 -14.71 -19.89
C PRO A 151 8.34 -14.65 -21.23
N MET A 152 7.02 -14.87 -21.22
CA MET A 152 6.17 -14.83 -22.42
C MET A 152 5.74 -13.41 -22.80
N SER A 153 6.04 -12.41 -21.98
CA SER A 153 5.70 -11.00 -22.26
C SER A 153 6.29 -10.51 -23.58
N ALA A 154 7.40 -11.10 -24.06
CA ALA A 154 8.02 -10.78 -25.35
C ALA A 154 7.10 -11.02 -26.57
N PHE A 155 6.08 -11.86 -26.42
CA PHE A 155 5.11 -12.18 -27.47
C PHE A 155 3.82 -11.35 -27.38
N VAL A 156 3.71 -10.48 -26.38
CA VAL A 156 2.58 -9.57 -26.25
C VAL A 156 2.82 -8.37 -27.18
N ASP A 157 1.84 -8.07 -28.03
CA ASP A 157 1.89 -6.88 -28.88
C ASP A 157 2.09 -5.64 -28.02
N ASN A 158 2.98 -4.73 -28.45
CA ASN A 158 3.39 -3.53 -27.72
C ASN A 158 4.17 -3.75 -26.40
N HIS A 159 4.55 -4.96 -25.98
CA HIS A 159 5.23 -5.20 -24.68
C HIS A 159 6.46 -4.31 -24.40
N GLN A 160 7.22 -3.93 -25.44
CA GLN A 160 8.36 -3.00 -25.34
C GLN A 160 7.93 -1.62 -24.84
N GLU A 161 6.77 -1.12 -25.27
CA GLU A 161 6.30 0.19 -24.85
C GLU A 161 5.77 0.17 -23.41
N TRP A 162 5.19 -0.96 -22.98
CA TRP A 162 4.65 -1.15 -21.64
C TRP A 162 5.75 -1.29 -20.59
N LEU A 163 6.84 -1.98 -20.94
CA LEU A 163 7.92 -2.31 -20.00
C LEU A 163 9.17 -1.45 -20.17
N VAL A 164 9.55 -1.05 -21.39
CA VAL A 164 10.89 -0.51 -21.70
C VAL A 164 10.89 1.01 -21.89
N ASN A 165 9.87 1.58 -22.55
CA ASN A 165 9.83 3.04 -22.77
C ASN A 165 9.61 3.87 -21.49
N SER A 166 9.18 3.24 -20.39
CA SER A 166 9.13 3.88 -19.06
C SER A 166 10.51 4.02 -18.39
N PHE A 167 11.53 3.27 -18.84
CA PHE A 167 12.86 3.22 -18.20
C PHE A 167 14.01 3.82 -19.02
N TYR A 168 13.87 3.98 -20.35
CA TYR A 168 14.95 4.49 -21.23
C TYR A 168 14.77 5.90 -21.81
N ALA A 169 13.77 6.68 -21.40
CA ALA A 169 13.63 8.09 -21.74
C ALA A 169 13.59 8.97 -20.49
#